data_AF-A0A0B1S337-F1
#
_entry.id   AF-A0A0B1S337-F1
#
_cell.length_a   1.000
_cell.length_b   1.000
_cell.length_c   1.000
_cell.angle_alpha   90.00
_cell.angle_beta   90.00
_cell.angle_gamma   90.00
#
_symmetry.space_group_name_H-M   'P 1'
#
loop_
_entity.id
_entity.type
_entity.pdbx_description
1 polymer ?
#
loop_
_entity_poly.entity_id
_entity_poly.type
_entity_poly.pdbx_seq_one_letter_code
_entity_poly.pdbx_strand_id
1 'polypeptide(L)'
;TVSYGVATPSRRIVIEGANTNSFTLNRLEPDTDYVFAVGAYNEAEGEDGEPVLLSARTLPSDGTPAFSLWPPIAVRAHSPSPGVVTVTWEDPNPEQDIENEIDGTQRHYLLQYGIYQSEQLSKMRSNSRSIKLTGLLPGKEYEIAVKVVGDDGRESPWSIRDIVLTPPDPTQEVSRYDWECDFEKDMCGMRNGDGVHWIRAGGTPPADSGANEIANEETK
;
A
#
# COMPACT_ATOMS: atom_id res chain seq x y z
N THR A 1 12.86 -10.17 -9.53
CA THR A 1 12.37 -10.88 -10.73
C THR A 1 10.95 -11.35 -10.51
N VAL A 2 10.18 -11.50 -11.59
CA VAL A 2 8.83 -12.06 -11.56
C VAL A 2 8.76 -13.16 -12.60
N SER A 3 8.36 -14.36 -12.20
CA SER A 3 8.02 -15.45 -13.13
C SER A 3 6.53 -15.76 -13.04
N TYR A 4 5.87 -16.07 -14.15
CA TYR A 4 4.42 -16.30 -14.18
C TYR A 4 3.99 -17.32 -15.24
N GLY A 5 2.82 -17.94 -15.04
CA GLY A 5 2.22 -18.88 -15.99
C GLY A 5 0.94 -19.53 -15.47
N VAL A 6 0.21 -20.20 -16.36
CA VAL A 6 -0.99 -20.98 -16.01
C VAL A 6 -0.56 -22.27 -15.32
N ALA A 7 -1.09 -22.53 -14.12
CA ALA A 7 -0.73 -23.61 -13.20
C ALA A 7 0.73 -23.63 -12.70
N THR A 8 1.71 -23.33 -13.55
CA THR A 8 3.14 -23.27 -13.22
C THR A 8 3.80 -22.07 -13.88
N PRO A 9 4.73 -21.36 -13.19
CA PRO A 9 5.49 -20.27 -13.79
C PRO A 9 6.32 -20.76 -15.00
N SER A 10 6.06 -20.19 -16.18
CA SER A 10 6.73 -20.59 -17.44
C SER A 10 7.39 -19.42 -18.18
N ARG A 11 7.09 -18.18 -17.78
CA ARG A 11 7.68 -16.95 -18.31
C ARG A 11 8.40 -16.21 -17.18
N ARG A 12 9.52 -15.54 -17.47
CA ARG A 12 10.30 -14.75 -16.49
C ARG A 12 10.53 -13.33 -17.00
N ILE A 13 10.43 -12.37 -16.09
CA ILE A 13 10.67 -10.95 -16.30
C ILE A 13 11.64 -10.47 -15.23
N VAL A 14 12.63 -9.68 -15.63
CA VAL A 14 13.50 -8.93 -14.72
C VAL A 14 12.93 -7.52 -14.62
N ILE A 15 12.66 -7.07 -13.40
CA ILE A 15 12.20 -5.70 -13.16
C ILE A 15 13.46 -4.88 -12.95
N GLU A 16 13.68 -3.90 -13.82
CA GLU A 16 14.82 -3.00 -13.74
C GLU A 16 14.53 -1.81 -12.80
N GLY A 17 15.58 -1.25 -12.20
CA GLY A 17 15.51 -0.07 -11.33
C GLY A 17 15.61 -0.39 -9.83
N ALA A 18 16.46 0.35 -9.13
CA ALA A 18 16.53 0.30 -7.67
C ALA A 18 15.22 0.85 -7.07
N ASN A 19 14.66 0.13 -6.08
CA ASN A 19 13.45 0.50 -5.33
C ASN A 19 12.10 0.34 -6.07
N THR A 20 12.02 -0.49 -7.11
CA THR A 20 10.72 -0.85 -7.73
C THR A 20 10.00 -1.91 -6.91
N ASN A 21 8.92 -1.51 -6.24
CA ASN A 21 8.05 -2.37 -5.43
C ASN A 21 6.71 -2.74 -6.09
N SER A 22 6.46 -2.28 -7.32
CA SER A 22 5.22 -2.54 -8.06
C SER A 22 5.51 -2.81 -9.54
N PHE A 23 4.74 -3.71 -10.15
CA PHE A 23 4.83 -4.07 -11.55
C PHE A 23 3.47 -4.47 -12.09
N THR A 24 3.11 -3.98 -13.28
CA THR A 24 1.84 -4.31 -13.93
C THR A 24 2.10 -5.21 -15.13
N LEU A 25 1.50 -6.39 -15.12
CA LEU A 25 1.56 -7.34 -16.22
C LEU A 25 0.29 -7.27 -17.06
N ASN A 26 0.43 -6.98 -18.34
CA ASN A 26 -0.69 -6.79 -19.27
C ASN A 26 -0.82 -7.98 -20.24
N ARG A 27 -1.95 -8.03 -20.95
CA ARG A 27 -2.25 -9.02 -22.01
C ARG A 27 -2.24 -10.46 -21.49
N LEU A 28 -2.82 -10.66 -20.31
CA LEU A 28 -3.14 -11.99 -19.79
C LEU A 28 -4.49 -12.45 -20.33
N GLU A 29 -4.64 -13.76 -20.47
CA GLU A 29 -5.92 -14.38 -20.84
C GLU A 29 -6.99 -14.10 -19.77
N PRO A 30 -8.23 -13.73 -20.14
CA PRO A 30 -9.32 -13.49 -19.20
C PRO A 30 -9.79 -14.78 -18.50
N ASP A 31 -10.45 -14.65 -17.35
CA ASP A 31 -10.95 -15.77 -16.51
C ASP A 31 -9.95 -16.93 -16.32
N THR A 32 -8.68 -16.60 -16.13
CA THR A 32 -7.58 -17.57 -16.11
C THR A 32 -6.79 -17.46 -14.81
N ASP A 33 -6.54 -18.61 -14.17
CA ASP A 33 -5.71 -18.71 -12.97
C ASP A 33 -4.22 -18.69 -13.33
N TYR A 34 -3.50 -17.69 -12.82
CA TYR A 34 -2.06 -17.56 -12.95
C TYR A 34 -1.35 -17.81 -11.62
N VAL A 35 -0.20 -18.47 -11.70
CA VAL A 35 0.77 -18.58 -10.60
C VAL A 35 1.93 -17.64 -10.89
N PHE A 36 2.28 -16.83 -9.91
CA PHE A 36 3.39 -15.88 -9.92
C PHE A 36 4.44 -16.30 -8.90
N ALA A 37 5.70 -16.22 -9.27
CA ALA A 37 6.86 -16.38 -8.39
C ALA A 37 7.62 -15.05 -8.37
N VAL A 38 7.62 -14.36 -7.24
CA VAL A 38 8.25 -13.04 -7.08
C VAL A 38 9.45 -13.17 -6.15
N GLY A 39 10.64 -12.82 -6.64
CA GLY A 39 11.88 -12.87 -5.85
C GLY A 39 12.67 -11.57 -5.96
N ALA A 40 13.42 -11.22 -4.92
CA ALA A 40 14.43 -10.16 -5.02
C ALA A 40 15.57 -10.65 -5.92
N TYR A 41 16.07 -9.77 -6.80
CA TYR A 41 17.18 -10.07 -7.70
C TYR A 41 18.45 -9.38 -7.22
N ASN A 42 19.56 -10.11 -7.20
CA ASN A 42 20.89 -9.58 -6.94
C ASN A 42 21.82 -9.95 -8.10
N GLU A 43 22.78 -9.07 -8.43
CA GLU A 43 23.78 -9.33 -9.47
C GLU A 43 24.82 -10.37 -9.04
N ALA A 44 25.00 -10.56 -7.72
CA ALA A 44 25.86 -11.61 -7.18
C ALA A 44 25.24 -12.99 -7.39
N GLU A 45 26.02 -13.90 -7.99
CA GLU A 45 25.58 -15.27 -8.29
C GLU A 45 25.18 -16.01 -7.00
N GLY A 46 23.93 -16.49 -6.96
CA GLY A 46 23.40 -17.25 -5.83
C GLY A 46 22.85 -16.43 -4.66
N GLU A 47 22.80 -15.10 -4.78
CA GLU A 47 22.23 -14.20 -3.75
C GLU A 47 20.81 -13.72 -4.10
N ASP A 48 20.16 -14.35 -5.08
CA ASP A 48 18.73 -14.12 -5.34
C ASP A 48 17.90 -14.54 -4.13
N GLY A 49 16.90 -13.73 -3.77
CA GLY A 49 15.99 -14.05 -2.68
C GLY A 49 15.08 -15.24 -3.03
N GLU A 50 14.70 -16.03 -2.01
CA GLU A 50 13.72 -17.11 -2.19
C GLU A 50 12.41 -16.55 -2.78
N PRO A 51 11.89 -17.12 -3.88
CA PRO A 51 10.70 -16.57 -4.52
C PRO A 51 9.44 -16.90 -3.74
N VAL A 52 8.58 -15.90 -3.55
CA VAL A 52 7.24 -16.07 -2.98
C VAL A 52 6.27 -16.43 -4.09
N LEU A 53 5.50 -17.51 -3.89
CA LEU A 53 4.45 -17.94 -4.80
C LEU A 53 3.11 -17.30 -4.47
N LEU A 54 2.45 -16.76 -5.49
CA LEU A 54 1.15 -16.11 -5.41
C LEU A 54 0.26 -16.65 -6.53
N SER A 55 -1.03 -16.83 -6.25
CA SER A 55 -2.01 -17.19 -7.27
C SER A 55 -3.06 -16.09 -7.38
N ALA A 56 -3.39 -15.72 -8.61
CA ALA A 56 -4.44 -14.76 -8.89
C ALA A 56 -5.17 -15.15 -10.18
N ARG A 57 -6.48 -14.91 -10.19
CA ARG A 57 -7.33 -15.11 -11.36
C ARG A 57 -7.57 -13.78 -12.05
N THR A 58 -7.40 -13.74 -13.36
CA THR A 58 -7.81 -12.57 -14.16
C THR A 58 -9.33 -12.44 -14.16
N LEU A 59 -9.81 -11.21 -14.31
CA LEU A 59 -11.26 -10.98 -14.40
C LEU A 59 -11.83 -11.69 -15.65
N PRO A 60 -13.09 -12.14 -15.61
CA PRO A 60 -13.79 -12.57 -16.81
C PRO A 60 -13.75 -11.46 -17.85
N SER A 61 -13.71 -11.83 -19.13
CA SER A 61 -14.01 -10.87 -20.18
C SER A 61 -15.46 -10.42 -19.96
N ASP A 62 -15.65 -9.17 -19.56
CA ASP A 62 -16.98 -8.58 -19.33
C ASP A 62 -17.76 -8.33 -20.62
N GLY A 63 -17.28 -8.86 -21.75
CA GLY A 63 -17.82 -8.61 -23.08
C GLY A 63 -17.60 -7.18 -23.54
N THR A 64 -16.95 -6.32 -22.75
CA THR A 64 -16.47 -5.04 -23.26
C THR A 64 -15.38 -5.32 -24.29
N PRO A 65 -15.42 -4.64 -25.44
CA PRO A 65 -14.44 -4.90 -26.48
C PRO A 65 -13.01 -4.74 -25.95
N ALA A 66 -12.04 -5.36 -26.63
CA ALA A 66 -10.61 -5.13 -26.43
C ALA A 66 -10.16 -3.65 -26.53
N PHE A 67 -11.11 -2.73 -26.76
CA PHE A 67 -10.96 -1.28 -26.88
C PHE A 67 -11.17 -0.50 -25.56
N SER A 68 -11.09 -1.18 -24.41
CA SER A 68 -11.13 -0.52 -23.10
C SER A 68 -9.76 0.09 -22.78
N LEU A 69 -9.74 1.37 -22.39
CA LEU A 69 -8.50 2.08 -22.05
C LEU A 69 -7.74 1.31 -20.97
N TRP A 70 -6.42 1.24 -21.10
CA TRP A 70 -5.55 0.62 -20.11
C TRP A 70 -5.36 1.54 -18.90
N PRO A 71 -5.30 0.97 -17.67
CA PRO A 71 -5.09 1.76 -16.48
C PRO A 71 -3.70 2.42 -16.49
N PRO A 72 -3.57 3.64 -15.95
CA PRO A 72 -2.26 4.24 -15.70
C PRO A 72 -1.33 3.30 -14.93
N ILE A 73 -0.06 3.28 -15.32
CA ILE A 73 0.99 2.47 -14.71
C ILE A 73 2.03 3.36 -14.04
N ALA A 74 2.94 2.74 -13.28
CA ALA A 74 4.01 3.46 -12.57
C ALA A 74 3.48 4.65 -11.75
N VAL A 75 2.34 4.48 -11.07
CA VAL A 75 1.80 5.47 -10.15
C VAL A 75 2.76 5.61 -8.98
N ARG A 76 3.26 6.83 -8.76
CA ARG A 76 4.22 7.17 -7.72
C ARG A 76 3.72 8.39 -6.97
N ALA A 77 3.57 8.26 -5.67
CA ALA A 77 3.21 9.31 -4.75
C ALA A 77 4.40 9.62 -3.83
N HIS A 78 4.68 10.90 -3.66
CA HIS A 78 5.75 11.39 -2.81
C HIS A 78 5.25 12.59 -2.00
N SER A 79 5.52 12.60 -0.70
CA SER A 79 5.10 13.67 0.20
C SER A 79 6.28 14.52 0.65
N PRO A 80 6.52 15.69 0.03
CA PRO A 80 7.67 16.54 0.36
C PRO A 80 7.50 17.31 1.67
N SER A 81 6.26 17.48 2.16
CA SER A 81 5.95 18.27 3.35
C SER A 81 4.63 17.81 3.98
N PRO A 82 4.37 18.17 5.25
CA PRO A 82 3.10 17.88 5.91
C PRO A 82 1.91 18.34 5.06
N GLY A 83 0.95 17.43 4.87
CA GLY A 83 -0.29 17.72 4.16
C GLY A 83 -0.19 17.93 2.64
N VAL A 84 0.96 17.65 2.03
CA VAL A 84 1.17 17.78 0.58
C VAL A 84 1.68 16.46 0.01
N VAL A 85 1.05 16.01 -1.06
CA VAL A 85 1.49 14.83 -1.83
C VAL A 85 1.51 15.18 -3.30
N THR A 86 2.63 14.91 -3.96
CA THR A 86 2.74 14.96 -5.42
C THR A 86 2.61 13.55 -5.97
N VAL A 87 1.76 13.36 -6.96
CA VAL A 87 1.53 12.08 -7.63
C VAL A 87 1.92 12.21 -9.10
N THR A 88 2.59 11.21 -9.65
CA THR A 88 2.95 11.07 -11.06
C THR A 88 2.61 9.68 -11.55
N TRP A 89 2.32 9.52 -12.84
CA TRP A 89 2.05 8.23 -13.46
C TRP A 89 2.43 8.23 -14.94
N GLU A 90 2.45 7.05 -15.53
CA GLU A 90 2.61 6.84 -16.96
C GLU A 90 1.28 6.37 -17.57
N ASP A 91 0.99 6.85 -18.78
CA ASP A 91 -0.17 6.42 -19.55
C ASP A 91 0.28 5.43 -20.62
N PRO A 92 -0.07 4.14 -20.50
CA PRO A 92 0.35 3.13 -21.47
C PRO A 92 -0.46 3.16 -22.76
N ASN A 93 -1.55 3.92 -22.82
CA ASN A 93 -2.40 3.98 -24.01
C ASN A 93 -1.68 4.78 -25.10
N PRO A 94 -1.71 4.32 -26.37
CA PRO A 94 -1.05 5.03 -27.46
C PRO A 94 -1.69 6.42 -27.65
N GLU A 95 -0.85 7.39 -28.06
CA GLU A 95 -1.27 8.77 -28.29
C GLU A 95 -2.15 8.87 -29.55
N GLN A 96 -1.81 8.14 -30.60
CA GLN A 96 -2.64 8.00 -31.80
C GLN A 96 -3.08 6.54 -31.90
N ASP A 97 -4.28 6.25 -31.43
CA ASP A 97 -4.82 4.90 -31.51
C ASP A 97 -5.72 4.75 -32.73
N ILE A 98 -5.28 3.98 -33.72
CA ILE A 98 -6.08 3.65 -34.90
C ILE A 98 -7.17 2.62 -34.54
N GLU A 99 -6.96 1.83 -33.48
CA GLU A 99 -7.92 0.82 -32.99
C GLU A 99 -8.85 1.37 -31.91
N ASN A 100 -8.34 2.21 -30.99
CA ASN A 100 -9.15 2.84 -29.94
C ASN A 100 -9.74 4.19 -30.30
N GLU A 101 -9.42 4.79 -31.45
CA GLU A 101 -10.01 6.03 -32.03
C GLU A 101 -10.00 7.30 -31.14
N ILE A 102 -9.49 7.24 -29.91
CA ILE A 102 -9.31 8.40 -29.04
C ILE A 102 -7.87 8.87 -29.17
N ASP A 103 -7.66 10.12 -29.59
CA ASP A 103 -6.35 10.76 -29.53
C ASP A 103 -5.96 11.06 -28.07
N GLY A 104 -4.67 11.06 -27.74
CA GLY A 104 -4.17 11.36 -26.40
C GLY A 104 -4.63 12.72 -25.86
N THR A 105 -5.03 13.64 -26.75
CA THR A 105 -5.59 14.96 -26.40
C THR A 105 -7.05 14.91 -25.92
N GLN A 106 -7.76 13.81 -26.18
CA GLN A 106 -9.19 13.61 -25.87
C GLN A 106 -9.39 12.72 -24.62
N ARG A 107 -8.42 12.76 -23.70
CA ARG A 107 -8.43 11.97 -22.47
C ARG A 107 -8.04 12.81 -21.27
N HIS A 108 -8.58 12.47 -20.13
CA HIS A 108 -8.21 13.05 -18.83
C HIS A 108 -8.09 11.95 -17.77
N TYR A 109 -7.50 12.30 -16.64
CA TYR A 109 -7.27 11.37 -15.55
C TYR A 109 -8.15 11.70 -14.36
N LEU A 110 -8.69 10.66 -13.72
CA LEU A 110 -9.34 10.75 -12.43
C LEU A 110 -8.45 10.06 -11.40
N LEU A 111 -8.14 10.79 -10.33
CA LEU A 111 -7.55 10.25 -9.12
C LEU A 111 -8.64 9.93 -8.12
N GLN A 112 -8.40 8.87 -7.35
CA GLN A 112 -9.09 8.55 -6.13
C GLN A 112 -8.06 8.42 -5.01
N TYR A 113 -8.28 9.10 -3.89
CA TYR A 113 -7.36 9.06 -2.75
C TYR A 113 -8.09 9.16 -1.42
N GLY A 114 -7.51 8.59 -0.37
CA GLY A 114 -8.04 8.66 0.99
C GLY A 114 -7.03 8.13 1.98
N ILE A 115 -7.33 8.28 3.28
CA ILE A 115 -6.52 7.67 4.33
C ILE A 115 -6.54 6.14 4.11
N TYR A 116 -5.38 5.49 4.24
CA TYR A 116 -5.25 4.05 4.05
C TYR A 116 -6.29 3.29 4.89
N GLN A 117 -6.97 2.32 4.26
CA GLN A 117 -8.07 1.52 4.85
C GLN A 117 -9.34 2.30 5.23
N SER A 118 -9.44 3.59 4.87
CA SER A 118 -10.68 4.36 5.02
C SER A 118 -11.61 4.14 3.84
N GLU A 119 -12.91 4.04 4.11
CA GLU A 119 -13.95 4.05 3.06
C GLU A 119 -14.18 5.44 2.47
N GLN A 120 -13.73 6.50 3.15
CA GLN A 120 -13.90 7.88 2.72
C GLN A 120 -12.83 8.27 1.70
N LEU A 121 -13.16 8.07 0.42
CA LEU A 121 -12.28 8.38 -0.70
C LEU A 121 -12.73 9.67 -1.41
N SER A 122 -11.78 10.58 -1.59
CA SER A 122 -11.93 11.78 -2.42
C SER A 122 -11.52 11.51 -3.86
N LYS A 123 -12.02 12.33 -4.80
CA LYS A 123 -11.65 12.25 -6.21
C LYS A 123 -11.14 13.60 -6.72
N MET A 124 -10.21 13.56 -7.68
CA MET A 124 -9.68 14.76 -8.31
C MET A 124 -9.40 14.51 -9.80
N ARG A 125 -9.65 15.50 -10.65
CA ARG A 125 -9.39 15.42 -12.09
C ARG A 125 -8.07 16.09 -12.45
N SER A 126 -7.32 15.50 -13.38
CA SER A 126 -6.14 16.10 -13.99
C SER A 126 -6.15 15.92 -15.51
N ASN A 127 -5.68 16.92 -16.26
CA ASN A 127 -5.41 16.79 -17.70
C ASN A 127 -3.91 16.55 -17.97
N SER A 128 -3.13 16.32 -16.92
CA SER A 128 -1.69 16.06 -17.00
C SER A 128 -1.35 14.81 -16.21
N ARG A 129 -0.24 14.14 -16.56
CA ARG A 129 0.24 12.91 -15.93
C ARG A 129 0.86 13.12 -14.52
N SER A 130 0.52 14.24 -13.89
CA SER A 130 0.91 14.59 -12.53
C SER A 130 -0.15 15.46 -11.87
N ILE A 131 -0.23 15.39 -10.54
CA ILE A 131 -1.08 16.25 -9.74
C ILE A 131 -0.48 16.48 -8.36
N LYS A 132 -0.78 17.64 -7.77
CA LYS A 132 -0.41 17.98 -6.39
C LYS A 132 -1.67 18.00 -5.52
N LEU A 133 -1.73 17.09 -4.56
CA LEU A 133 -2.73 17.05 -3.50
C LEU A 133 -2.26 17.94 -2.33
N THR A 134 -3.17 18.72 -1.78
CA THR A 134 -2.90 19.66 -0.68
C THR A 134 -4.01 19.60 0.36
N GLY A 135 -3.71 20.02 1.59
CA GLY A 135 -4.69 20.00 2.68
C GLY A 135 -4.94 18.61 3.24
N LEU A 136 -3.99 17.69 3.04
CA LEU A 136 -4.02 16.37 3.65
C LEU A 136 -3.61 16.45 5.12
N LEU A 137 -3.97 15.45 5.91
CA LEU A 137 -3.55 15.36 7.30
C LEU A 137 -2.07 14.95 7.39
N PRO A 138 -1.25 15.65 8.20
CA PRO A 138 0.11 15.22 8.51
C PRO A 138 0.15 13.88 9.26
N GLY A 139 1.24 13.12 9.09
CA GLY A 139 1.47 11.85 9.80
C GLY A 139 0.45 10.75 9.47
N LYS A 140 -0.14 10.77 8.28
CA LYS A 140 -1.15 9.79 7.84
C LYS A 140 -0.71 9.11 6.55
N GLU A 141 -0.98 7.82 6.48
CA GLU A 141 -0.84 7.06 5.24
C GLU A 141 -2.06 7.30 4.35
N TYR A 142 -1.80 7.59 3.08
CA TYR A 142 -2.81 7.76 2.06
C TYR A 142 -2.63 6.69 0.99
N GLU A 143 -3.75 6.12 0.54
CA GLU A 143 -3.80 5.29 -0.65
C GLU A 143 -4.30 6.10 -1.85
N ILE A 144 -3.71 5.86 -3.02
CA ILE A 144 -3.95 6.65 -4.22
C ILE A 144 -4.05 5.72 -5.42
N ALA A 145 -5.12 5.84 -6.20
CA ALA A 145 -5.29 5.18 -7.49
C ALA A 145 -5.65 6.19 -8.58
N VAL A 146 -5.28 5.88 -9.82
CA VAL A 146 -5.55 6.72 -11.00
C VAL A 146 -6.27 5.87 -12.06
N LYS A 147 -7.21 6.46 -12.78
CA LYS A 147 -7.76 5.89 -14.01
C LYS A 147 -7.77 6.94 -15.12
N VAL A 148 -7.79 6.48 -16.36
CA VAL A 148 -7.97 7.34 -17.54
C VAL A 148 -9.41 7.29 -18.01
N VAL A 149 -9.90 8.43 -18.49
CA VAL A 149 -11.26 8.61 -19.02
C VAL A 149 -11.14 9.32 -20.37
N GLY A 150 -11.70 8.70 -21.41
CA GLY A 150 -11.85 9.31 -22.73
C GLY A 150 -13.04 10.26 -22.77
N ASP A 151 -12.99 11.24 -23.68
CA ASP A 151 -14.08 12.19 -23.88
C ASP A 151 -15.36 11.53 -24.43
N ASP A 152 -15.23 10.34 -25.02
CA ASP A 152 -16.35 9.49 -25.45
C ASP A 152 -17.02 8.72 -24.29
N GLY A 153 -16.53 8.89 -23.06
CA GLY A 153 -17.06 8.27 -21.85
C GLY A 153 -16.48 6.90 -21.53
N ARG A 154 -15.55 6.36 -22.34
CA ARG A 154 -14.81 5.14 -21.96
C ARG A 154 -13.88 5.41 -20.80
N GLU A 155 -13.74 4.43 -19.91
CA GLU A 155 -12.88 4.51 -18.74
C GLU A 155 -12.03 3.26 -18.61
N SER A 156 -10.80 3.43 -18.14
CA SER A 156 -10.01 2.29 -17.67
C SER A 156 -10.48 1.81 -16.29
N PRO A 157 -10.11 0.58 -15.90
CA PRO A 157 -10.03 0.23 -14.49
C PRO A 157 -9.15 1.20 -13.70
N TRP A 158 -9.27 1.18 -12.36
CA TRP A 158 -8.31 1.87 -11.49
C TRP A 158 -6.95 1.19 -11.54
N SER A 159 -5.88 1.99 -11.46
CA SER A 159 -4.52 1.50 -11.29
C SER A 159 -4.36 0.70 -10.00
N ILE A 160 -3.23 0.00 -9.88
CA ILE A 160 -2.74 -0.45 -8.58
C ILE A 160 -2.60 0.78 -7.67
N ARG A 161 -3.00 0.64 -6.40
CA ARG A 161 -2.89 1.71 -5.40
C ARG A 161 -1.43 1.90 -5.01
N ASP A 162 -1.01 3.16 -4.94
CA ASP A 162 0.24 3.54 -4.27
C ASP A 162 -0.06 4.07 -2.88
N ILE A 163 0.81 3.78 -1.91
CA ILE A 163 0.66 4.20 -0.52
C ILE A 163 1.77 5.19 -0.19
N VAL A 164 1.39 6.33 0.38
CA VAL A 164 2.32 7.38 0.79
C VAL A 164 2.03 7.87 2.20
N LEU A 165 3.07 7.96 3.02
CA LEU A 165 3.01 8.57 4.34
C LEU A 165 3.28 10.07 4.22
N THR A 166 2.38 10.90 4.74
CA THR A 166 2.65 12.33 4.90
C THR A 166 3.57 12.56 6.12
N PRO A 167 4.60 13.43 6.03
CA PRO A 167 5.41 13.78 7.18
C PRO A 167 4.56 14.34 8.33
N PRO A 168 4.96 14.09 9.59
CA PRO A 168 4.31 14.71 10.73
C PRO A 168 4.49 16.23 10.70
N ASP A 169 3.55 16.96 11.28
CA ASP A 169 3.66 18.40 11.41
C ASP A 169 4.83 18.73 12.37
N PRO A 170 5.87 19.46 11.95
CA PRO A 170 7.00 19.80 12.81
C PRO A 170 6.62 20.72 13.97
N THR A 171 5.46 21.37 13.91
CA THR A 171 4.95 22.22 15.00
C THR A 171 4.09 21.46 16.00
N GLN A 172 3.64 20.25 15.65
CA GLN A 172 3.09 19.34 16.65
C GLN A 172 4.25 18.73 17.42
N GLU A 173 4.35 19.08 18.71
CA GLU A 173 5.13 18.30 19.64
C GLU A 173 4.51 16.89 19.70
N VAL A 174 5.08 15.97 18.93
CA VAL A 174 4.94 14.56 19.20
C VAL A 174 5.56 14.38 20.57
N SER A 175 4.73 14.24 21.61
CA SER A 175 5.18 13.85 22.94
C SER A 175 6.09 12.65 22.77
N ARG A 176 7.39 12.89 22.89
CA ARG A 176 8.42 11.87 22.76
C ARG A 176 8.33 11.06 24.05
N TYR A 177 7.43 10.08 24.06
CA TYR A 177 7.43 9.06 25.09
C TYR A 177 8.68 8.21 24.85
N ASP A 178 9.69 8.36 25.69
CA ASP A 178 10.78 7.40 25.77
C ASP A 178 10.20 6.16 26.46
N TRP A 179 10.06 5.09 25.70
CA TRP A 179 9.70 3.78 26.25
C TRP A 179 10.98 3.20 26.86
N GLU A 180 11.02 3.09 28.18
CA GLU A 180 12.07 2.37 28.88
C GLU A 180 11.50 1.01 29.30
N CYS A 181 12.02 -0.05 28.69
CA CYS A 181 11.72 -1.42 29.08
C CYS A 181 12.83 -1.93 30.00
N ASP A 182 12.49 -2.19 31.27
CA ASP A 182 13.33 -2.99 32.16
C ASP A 182 12.92 -4.46 32.01
N PHE A 183 13.61 -5.16 31.12
CA PHE A 183 13.35 -6.58 30.81
C PHE A 183 13.66 -7.52 31.98
N GLU A 184 14.39 -7.09 33.02
CA GLU A 184 14.63 -7.91 34.21
C GLU A 184 13.43 -7.90 35.16
N LYS A 185 12.55 -6.91 35.06
CA LYS A 185 11.39 -6.73 35.94
C LYS A 185 10.04 -6.93 35.27
N ASP A 186 10.03 -7.29 33.99
CA ASP A 186 8.81 -7.48 33.20
C ASP A 186 7.88 -6.23 33.21
N MET A 187 8.48 -5.05 33.37
CA MET A 187 7.75 -3.78 33.46
C MET A 187 8.23 -2.82 32.36
N CYS A 188 7.34 -2.59 31.39
CA CYS A 188 7.50 -1.49 30.44
C CYS A 188 6.88 -0.22 31.03
N GLY A 189 7.66 0.85 31.14
CA GLY A 189 7.20 2.16 31.62
C GLY A 189 7.24 3.20 30.52
N MET A 190 6.27 4.11 30.52
CA MET A 190 6.35 5.35 29.74
C MET A 190 6.84 6.47 30.64
N ARG A 191 7.94 7.12 30.25
CA ARG A 191 8.47 8.30 30.94
C ARG A 191 8.20 9.55 30.11
N ASN A 192 7.58 10.56 30.72
CA ASN A 192 7.53 11.90 30.15
C ASN A 192 8.64 12.77 30.72
N GLY A 193 9.17 13.68 29.89
CA GLY A 193 10.11 14.71 30.30
C GLY A 193 9.59 15.64 31.42
N ASP A 194 8.29 15.59 31.70
CA ASP A 194 7.62 16.33 32.77
C ASP A 194 7.66 15.62 34.15
N GLY A 195 8.38 14.51 34.28
CA GLY A 195 8.54 13.78 35.54
C GLY A 195 7.38 12.87 35.92
N VAL A 196 6.42 12.66 35.01
CA VAL A 196 5.32 11.70 35.19
C VAL A 196 5.74 10.33 34.65
N HIS A 197 5.63 9.31 35.50
CA HIS A 197 5.95 7.91 35.19
C HIS A 197 4.69 7.06 35.19
N TRP A 198 4.35 6.47 34.04
CA TRP A 198 3.25 5.54 33.92
C TRP A 198 3.78 4.12 33.82
N ILE A 199 3.40 3.27 34.78
CA ILE A 199 3.75 1.86 34.80
C ILE A 199 2.47 1.09 34.48
N ARG A 200 2.52 0.19 33.51
CA ARG A 200 1.40 -0.72 33.25
C ARG A 200 1.40 -1.76 34.37
N ALA A 201 0.44 -1.69 35.28
CA ALA A 201 0.24 -2.77 36.25
C ALA A 201 -0.12 -4.04 35.46
N GLY A 202 0.74 -5.05 35.55
CA GLY A 202 0.77 -6.23 34.69
C GLY A 202 -0.55 -7.01 34.62
N GLY A 203 -0.72 -7.69 33.49
CA GLY A 203 -1.73 -8.72 33.32
C GLY A 203 -1.52 -9.88 34.30
N THR A 204 -2.65 -10.36 34.83
CA THR A 204 -2.93 -11.62 35.54
C THR A 204 -1.78 -12.32 36.29
N PRO A 205 -1.91 -12.55 37.60
CA PRO A 205 -0.95 -13.35 38.34
C PRO A 205 -0.94 -14.81 37.82
N PRO A 206 0.21 -15.50 37.85
CA PRO A 206 0.28 -16.92 37.54
C PRO A 206 -0.53 -17.70 38.59
N ALA A 207 -1.25 -18.73 38.14
CA ALA A 207 -2.07 -19.59 38.98
C ALA A 207 -1.20 -20.24 40.08
N ASP A 208 -1.50 -19.91 41.33
CA ASP A 208 -0.83 -20.47 42.49
C ASP A 208 -1.32 -21.90 42.73
N SER A 209 -0.44 -22.87 42.52
CA SER A 209 -0.69 -24.27 42.81
C SER A 209 -0.23 -24.59 44.24
N GLY A 210 -1.21 -24.71 45.15
CA GLY A 210 -1.20 -25.71 46.20
C GLY A 210 -0.40 -25.43 47.48
N ALA A 211 -1.17 -25.25 48.56
CA ALA A 211 -1.18 -26.09 49.77
C ALA A 211 -0.90 -25.37 51.11
N ASN A 212 -1.77 -25.77 52.06
CA ASN A 212 -1.68 -25.73 53.52
C ASN A 212 -2.07 -24.40 54.21
N GLU A 213 -3.26 -24.37 54.85
CA GLU A 213 -3.49 -24.69 56.29
C GLU A 213 -3.24 -23.40 57.13
N ILE A 214 -4.04 -22.89 58.08
CA ILE A 214 -5.07 -23.40 59.00
C ILE A 214 -5.88 -22.17 59.55
N ALA A 215 -7.17 -22.38 59.80
CA ALA A 215 -8.04 -21.85 60.88
C ALA A 215 -8.37 -20.35 61.06
N ASN A 216 -9.70 -20.16 61.24
CA ASN A 216 -10.45 -19.36 62.25
C ASN A 216 -10.21 -17.84 62.28
N GLU A 217 -11.17 -16.96 62.58
CA GLU A 217 -12.51 -17.03 63.18
C GLU A 217 -13.24 -15.72 62.88
N GLU A 218 -14.54 -15.68 63.17
CA GLU A 218 -15.50 -14.60 62.93
C GLU A 218 -15.29 -13.29 63.72
N THR A 219 -16.18 -12.33 63.39
CA THR A 219 -16.72 -11.19 64.19
C THR A 219 -15.89 -9.90 64.21
N LYS A 220 -16.46 -8.69 64.00
CA LYS A 220 -17.84 -8.19 63.88
C LYS A 220 -17.81 -6.87 63.12
#